data_AF-A0A058ZBK8-F1
#
_entry.id   AF-A0A058ZBK8-F1
#
_cell.length_a   1.000
_cell.length_b   1.000
_cell.length_c   1.000
_cell.angle_alpha   90.00
_cell.angle_beta   90.00
_cell.angle_gamma   90.00
#
_symmetry.space_group_name_H-M   'P 1'
#
loop_
_entity.id
_entity.type
_entity.pdbx_description
1 polymer ?
#
loop_
_entity_poly.entity_id
_entity_poly.type
_entity_poly.pdbx_seq_one_letter_code
_entity_poly.pdbx_strand_id
1 'polypeptide(L)'
;MSDHRRSRRPRHARASVGRPAAPRRGNIPPAAASAGAIQFPAVPVPLLLPSLRRPSRLVFSLPPARPSPTTMSSSDFAVQDGSAESSSSSETFYVRYFMGHNSRYGLEFMEFEVAGTSGRMRYVNQSKYRRDKIIRKEAYLSKASIQALQQIVAESDIVEEDDKLWPRPNNSGKQELEVVLDNKHISFSTSMITSMREIQDEKDFEGLQTYYYLIQELRSFMNAVISLHFKIIPY
;
A
#
# COMPACT_ATOMS: atom_id res chain seq x y z
N MET A 1 2.60 59.98 -87.39
CA MET A 1 3.94 59.60 -87.88
C MET A 1 4.94 59.93 -86.78
N SER A 2 5.54 58.88 -86.19
CA SER A 2 6.89 58.84 -85.56
C SER A 2 7.16 59.76 -84.35
N ASP A 3 7.86 59.39 -83.28
CA ASP A 3 8.56 58.17 -82.94
C ASP A 3 8.85 58.14 -81.43
N HIS A 4 9.06 56.94 -80.91
CA HIS A 4 9.28 56.61 -79.51
C HIS A 4 10.65 57.06 -78.99
N ARG A 5 10.69 57.64 -77.78
CA ARG A 5 11.87 57.55 -76.89
C ARG A 5 11.59 56.60 -75.72
N ARG A 6 12.36 55.51 -75.74
CA ARG A 6 12.45 54.43 -74.76
C ARG A 6 12.74 54.92 -73.34
N SER A 7 12.08 54.32 -72.36
CA SER A 7 12.74 53.94 -71.11
C SER A 7 12.23 52.57 -70.67
N ARG A 8 13.12 51.57 -70.81
CA ARG A 8 12.96 50.20 -70.33
C ARG A 8 13.50 50.13 -68.91
N ARG A 9 12.75 49.60 -67.94
CA ARG A 9 13.24 48.73 -66.83
C ARG A 9 12.08 47.89 -66.26
N PRO A 10 12.38 46.70 -65.70
CA PRO A 10 11.71 45.47 -66.12
C PRO A 10 10.64 44.95 -65.15
N ARG A 11 9.75 44.12 -65.73
CA ARG A 11 8.76 43.28 -65.05
C ARG A 11 9.45 42.24 -64.16
N HIS A 12 9.01 42.16 -62.90
CA HIS A 12 9.33 41.03 -62.04
C HIS A 12 8.74 39.74 -62.64
N ALA A 13 9.63 38.85 -63.05
CA ALA A 13 9.31 37.53 -63.57
C ALA A 13 8.84 36.61 -62.42
N ARG A 14 7.68 36.00 -62.65
CA ARG A 14 7.12 34.90 -61.90
C ARG A 14 7.92 33.64 -62.27
N ALA A 15 8.65 33.07 -61.32
CA ALA A 15 9.30 31.77 -61.47
C ALA A 15 8.53 30.73 -60.65
N SER A 16 7.90 29.80 -61.35
CA SER A 16 7.41 28.54 -60.82
C SER A 16 8.40 27.42 -61.13
N VAL A 17 8.42 26.41 -60.24
CA VAL A 17 8.94 25.04 -60.39
C VAL A 17 10.32 24.77 -59.79
N GLY A 18 10.32 23.89 -58.78
CA GLY A 18 11.49 23.17 -58.30
C GLY A 18 11.37 22.77 -56.82
N ARG A 19 10.70 21.64 -56.50
CA ARG A 19 10.82 20.99 -55.18
C ARG A 19 12.25 20.48 -55.01
N PRO A 20 12.94 20.72 -53.86
CA PRO A 20 14.06 19.91 -53.45
C PRO A 20 13.68 18.95 -52.31
N ALA A 21 14.40 17.83 -52.29
CA ALA A 21 14.09 16.57 -51.63
C ALA A 21 14.16 16.59 -50.09
N ALA A 22 13.45 15.62 -49.50
CA ALA A 22 13.50 15.28 -48.09
C ALA A 22 14.91 14.86 -47.63
N PRO A 23 15.32 15.17 -46.39
CA PRO A 23 16.59 14.70 -45.86
C PRO A 23 16.59 13.18 -45.64
N ARG A 24 17.65 12.54 -46.13
CA ARG A 24 17.94 11.11 -46.04
C ARG A 24 17.98 10.63 -44.58
N ARG A 25 17.33 9.49 -44.32
CA ARG A 25 17.54 8.67 -43.12
C ARG A 25 19.03 8.34 -42.99
N GLY A 26 19.65 8.80 -41.91
CA GLY A 26 20.97 8.32 -41.50
C GLY A 26 20.88 6.85 -41.10
N ASN A 27 21.75 6.03 -41.68
CA ASN A 27 22.00 4.65 -41.28
C ASN A 27 22.61 4.65 -39.87
N ILE A 28 21.88 4.07 -38.91
CA ILE A 28 22.42 3.65 -37.62
C ILE A 28 22.86 2.18 -37.80
N PRO A 29 24.11 1.80 -37.47
CA PRO A 29 24.55 0.41 -37.55
C PRO A 29 23.83 -0.46 -36.51
N PRO A 30 23.53 -1.74 -36.81
CA PRO A 30 22.89 -2.63 -35.85
C PRO A 30 23.87 -2.99 -34.72
N ALA A 31 23.45 -2.71 -33.49
CA ALA A 31 24.15 -3.20 -32.30
C ALA A 31 24.15 -4.73 -32.29
N ALA A 32 25.35 -5.30 -32.25
CA ALA A 32 25.58 -6.73 -32.15
C ALA A 32 24.96 -7.27 -30.86
N ALA A 33 23.93 -8.09 -31.01
CA ALA A 33 23.40 -8.93 -29.95
C ALA A 33 24.39 -10.09 -29.70
N SER A 34 25.25 -9.93 -28.70
CA SER A 34 25.98 -11.03 -28.08
C SER A 34 25.01 -11.83 -27.22
N ALA A 35 24.48 -12.91 -27.78
CA ALA A 35 23.71 -13.91 -27.08
C ALA A 35 24.68 -14.81 -26.28
N GLY A 36 24.97 -14.41 -25.03
CA GLY A 36 25.53 -15.30 -24.02
C GLY A 36 24.44 -16.25 -23.54
N ALA A 37 24.29 -17.39 -24.20
CA ALA A 37 23.45 -18.49 -23.74
C ALA A 37 24.05 -19.09 -22.46
N ILE A 38 23.57 -18.66 -21.29
CA ILE A 38 23.80 -19.41 -20.05
C ILE A 38 22.77 -20.54 -20.03
N GLN A 39 23.26 -21.71 -20.33
CA GLN A 39 22.54 -22.98 -20.34
C GLN A 39 22.36 -23.44 -18.89
N PHE A 40 21.17 -23.25 -18.32
CA PHE A 40 20.80 -23.89 -17.06
C PHE A 40 20.55 -25.39 -17.33
N PRO A 41 21.16 -26.32 -16.57
CA PRO A 41 20.86 -27.73 -16.70
C PRO A 41 19.42 -27.99 -16.24
N ALA A 42 18.62 -28.58 -17.13
CA ALA A 42 17.29 -29.09 -16.84
C ALA A 42 17.42 -30.22 -15.80
N VAL A 43 16.96 -29.96 -14.57
CA VAL A 43 16.78 -31.00 -13.56
C VAL A 43 15.44 -31.68 -13.81
N PRO A 44 15.38 -33.01 -14.00
CA PRO A 44 14.13 -33.73 -14.14
C PRO A 44 13.48 -33.89 -12.76
N VAL A 45 12.27 -33.35 -12.57
CA VAL A 45 11.43 -33.67 -11.41
C VAL A 45 10.42 -34.73 -11.83
N PRO A 46 10.46 -35.95 -11.28
CA PRO A 46 9.47 -36.96 -11.58
C PRO A 46 8.41 -37.08 -10.47
N LEU A 47 7.25 -37.62 -10.87
CA LEU A 47 6.18 -38.25 -10.08
C LEU A 47 5.18 -37.28 -9.42
N LEU A 48 3.95 -37.17 -9.92
CA LEU A 48 2.85 -38.16 -9.90
C LEU A 48 2.47 -38.58 -8.47
N LEU A 49 1.44 -37.96 -7.89
CA LEU A 49 0.59 -38.59 -6.87
C LEU A 49 -0.82 -37.95 -6.87
N PRO A 50 -1.84 -38.68 -6.36
CA PRO A 50 -3.19 -38.70 -6.91
C PRO A 50 -4.21 -37.82 -6.20
N SER A 51 -5.33 -37.65 -6.91
CA SER A 51 -6.64 -37.19 -6.44
C SER A 51 -6.98 -37.70 -5.03
N LEU A 52 -7.18 -36.76 -4.10
CA LEU A 52 -7.78 -37.03 -2.80
C LEU A 52 -9.08 -36.24 -2.64
N ARG A 53 -10.10 -37.02 -2.33
CA ARG A 53 -11.51 -36.73 -2.25
C ARG A 53 -11.82 -35.68 -1.18
N ARG A 54 -12.83 -34.86 -1.48
CA ARG A 54 -13.56 -34.03 -0.51
C ARG A 54 -14.12 -34.91 0.62
N PRO A 55 -13.98 -34.51 1.89
CA PRO A 55 -14.88 -34.97 2.93
C PRO A 55 -16.08 -34.01 3.08
N SER A 56 -17.20 -34.66 3.29
CA SER A 56 -18.56 -34.14 3.38
C SER A 56 -18.80 -33.30 4.64
N ARG A 57 -19.79 -32.40 4.50
CA ARG A 57 -20.61 -31.76 5.56
C ARG A 57 -20.52 -32.44 6.93
N LEU A 58 -20.03 -31.71 7.92
CA LEU A 58 -20.43 -31.90 9.31
C LEU A 58 -21.53 -30.88 9.64
N VAL A 59 -22.72 -31.42 9.89
CA VAL A 59 -23.90 -30.71 10.37
C VAL A 59 -23.73 -30.58 11.88
N PHE A 60 -23.55 -29.35 12.37
CA PHE A 60 -23.60 -29.07 13.81
C PHE A 60 -25.08 -29.02 14.23
N SER A 61 -25.47 -29.99 15.06
CA SER A 61 -26.74 -30.04 15.77
C SER A 61 -26.69 -29.10 16.98
N LEU A 62 -27.68 -28.21 17.08
CA LEU A 62 -27.95 -27.32 18.21
C LEU A 62 -28.50 -28.12 19.41
N PRO A 63 -27.98 -27.97 20.63
CA PRO A 63 -28.72 -28.33 21.84
C PRO A 63 -29.65 -27.19 22.31
N PRO A 64 -30.78 -27.50 22.97
CA PRO A 64 -31.88 -26.58 23.22
C PRO A 64 -31.65 -25.59 24.38
N ALA A 65 -32.48 -24.54 24.37
CA ALA A 65 -32.50 -23.44 25.33
C ALA A 65 -33.00 -23.80 26.74
N ARG A 66 -32.36 -23.14 27.73
CA ARG A 66 -32.80 -22.63 29.05
C ARG A 66 -34.00 -23.27 29.77
N PRO A 67 -33.94 -23.35 31.12
CA PRO A 67 -34.65 -22.32 31.89
C PRO A 67 -33.93 -21.82 33.17
N SER A 68 -34.20 -20.57 33.54
CA SER A 68 -34.20 -20.01 34.91
C SER A 68 -35.64 -19.55 35.20
N PRO A 69 -36.06 -19.08 36.40
CA PRO A 69 -35.36 -18.86 37.67
C PRO A 69 -36.13 -19.44 38.90
N THR A 70 -35.53 -19.50 40.10
CA THR A 70 -36.29 -19.43 41.36
C THR A 70 -35.44 -18.86 42.50
N THR A 71 -36.04 -17.85 43.13
CA THR A 71 -35.71 -17.08 44.33
C THR A 71 -35.60 -17.93 45.61
N MET A 72 -34.68 -17.57 46.53
CA MET A 72 -34.77 -17.55 48.02
C MET A 72 -33.33 -17.36 48.56
N SER A 73 -32.98 -16.20 49.13
CA SER A 73 -33.22 -15.71 50.51
C SER A 73 -32.10 -16.08 51.50
N SER A 74 -31.44 -15.01 51.95
CA SER A 74 -30.89 -14.72 53.29
C SER A 74 -29.55 -15.31 53.77
N SER A 75 -28.79 -14.35 54.30
CA SER A 75 -27.64 -14.37 55.20
C SER A 75 -26.31 -14.91 54.67
N ASP A 76 -25.39 -13.99 54.36
CA ASP A 76 -24.14 -13.90 55.14
C ASP A 76 -23.47 -12.52 54.99
N PHE A 77 -22.96 -12.04 56.12
CA PHE A 77 -22.17 -10.82 56.33
C PHE A 77 -20.81 -10.90 55.63
N ALA A 78 -20.40 -9.85 54.90
CA ALA A 78 -19.00 -9.39 54.86
C ALA A 78 -18.83 -8.09 54.05
N VAL A 79 -18.33 -7.06 54.74
CA VAL A 79 -17.39 -6.02 54.30
C VAL A 79 -17.67 -5.31 52.97
N GLN A 80 -18.15 -4.07 53.08
CA GLN A 80 -17.97 -3.04 52.05
C GLN A 80 -16.49 -2.67 51.98
N ASP A 81 -15.79 -3.17 50.96
CA ASP A 81 -14.68 -2.44 50.37
C ASP A 81 -15.09 -2.04 48.95
N GLY A 82 -15.20 -0.73 48.77
CA GLY A 82 -15.50 -0.10 47.51
C GLY A 82 -14.22 0.04 46.72
N SER A 83 -13.98 -0.94 45.85
CA SER A 83 -13.15 -0.78 44.66
C SER A 83 -13.75 -1.64 43.56
N ALA A 84 -14.83 -1.14 42.97
CA ALA A 84 -15.18 -1.50 41.61
C ALA A 84 -14.04 -1.00 40.72
N GLU A 85 -13.02 -1.83 40.53
CA GLU A 85 -12.06 -1.67 39.46
C GLU A 85 -12.86 -1.65 38.15
N SER A 86 -12.94 -0.46 37.57
CA SER A 86 -13.51 -0.22 36.26
C SER A 86 -12.81 -1.13 35.26
N SER A 87 -13.54 -2.16 34.80
CA SER A 87 -13.43 -2.82 33.49
C SER A 87 -12.06 -2.71 32.82
N SER A 88 -11.31 -3.82 32.86
CA SER A 88 -10.25 -4.17 31.89
C SER A 88 -10.02 -3.10 30.81
N SER A 89 -9.13 -2.15 31.08
CA SER A 89 -8.53 -1.33 30.02
C SER A 89 -7.60 -2.25 29.23
N SER A 90 -8.18 -3.21 28.52
CA SER A 90 -7.49 -4.01 27.53
C SER A 90 -6.96 -3.00 26.52
N GLU A 91 -5.67 -2.68 26.61
CA GLU A 91 -4.95 -1.78 25.72
C GLU A 91 -5.44 -2.02 24.29
N THR A 92 -6.29 -1.11 23.80
CA THR A 92 -6.94 -1.27 22.51
C THR A 92 -5.96 -0.79 21.45
N PHE A 93 -5.11 -1.69 20.99
CA PHE A 93 -4.20 -1.40 19.90
C PHE A 93 -4.87 -1.64 18.55
N TYR A 94 -4.79 -0.65 17.66
CA TYR A 94 -5.22 -0.77 16.28
C TYR A 94 -4.26 0.00 15.39
N VAL A 95 -3.88 -0.58 14.25
CA VAL A 95 -3.14 0.14 13.22
C VAL A 95 -3.67 -0.25 11.85
N ARG A 96 -3.97 0.77 11.04
CA ARG A 96 -4.34 0.62 9.64
C ARG A 96 -3.50 1.58 8.81
N TYR A 97 -2.96 1.05 7.72
CA TYR A 97 -2.21 1.84 6.77
C TYR A 97 -2.73 1.59 5.36
N PHE A 98 -3.00 2.67 4.64
CA PHE A 98 -3.39 2.64 3.24
C PHE A 98 -2.43 3.50 2.42
N MET A 99 -1.99 2.98 1.28
CA MET A 99 -1.30 3.73 0.25
C MET A 99 -1.91 3.38 -1.10
N GLY A 100 -2.37 4.38 -1.83
CA GLY A 100 -2.92 4.19 -3.16
C GLY A 100 -2.53 5.30 -4.12
N HIS A 101 -2.36 4.96 -5.39
CA HIS A 101 -2.16 5.95 -6.44
C HIS A 101 -2.89 5.54 -7.72
N ASN A 102 -3.27 6.54 -8.52
CA ASN A 102 -3.91 6.33 -9.80
C ASN A 102 -2.85 6.12 -10.87
N SER A 103 -2.54 4.86 -11.16
CA SER A 103 -1.71 4.47 -12.28
C SER A 103 -2.47 4.62 -13.61
N ARG A 104 -1.73 4.66 -14.73
CA ARG A 104 -2.31 4.63 -16.10
C ARG A 104 -3.24 3.44 -16.34
N TYR A 105 -3.02 2.35 -15.60
CA TYR A 105 -3.78 1.10 -15.68
C TYR A 105 -4.93 1.03 -14.66
N GLY A 106 -5.17 2.11 -13.92
CA GLY A 106 -6.18 2.24 -12.88
C GLY A 106 -5.58 2.33 -11.48
N LEU A 107 -6.44 2.27 -10.47
CA LEU A 107 -6.03 2.37 -9.07
C LEU A 107 -5.17 1.17 -8.64
N GLU A 108 -3.98 1.48 -8.14
CA GLU A 108 -3.08 0.54 -7.47
C GLU A 108 -2.96 0.95 -6.01
N PHE A 109 -3.10 -0.02 -5.11
CA PHE A 109 -3.06 0.25 -3.69
C PHE A 109 -2.55 -0.94 -2.88
N MET A 110 -1.99 -0.60 -1.72
CA MET A 110 -1.62 -1.52 -0.66
C MET A 110 -2.29 -1.05 0.62
N GLU A 111 -2.91 -1.98 1.33
CA GLU A 111 -3.54 -1.72 2.61
C GLU A 111 -3.21 -2.85 3.58
N PHE A 112 -2.94 -2.50 4.83
CA PHE A 112 -2.92 -3.47 5.90
C PHE A 112 -3.60 -2.94 7.15
N GLU A 113 -4.14 -3.88 7.92
CA GLU A 113 -4.89 -3.64 9.14
C GLU A 113 -4.46 -4.67 10.19
N VAL A 114 -4.17 -4.22 11.41
CA VAL A 114 -3.86 -5.07 12.55
C VAL A 114 -4.72 -4.65 13.73
N ALA A 115 -5.54 -5.58 14.22
CA ALA A 115 -6.33 -5.40 15.43
C ALA A 115 -5.63 -6.08 16.60
N GLY A 116 -5.03 -5.30 17.51
CA GLY A 116 -4.21 -5.78 18.62
C GLY A 116 -4.94 -6.69 19.60
N THR A 117 -6.21 -6.39 19.92
CA THR A 117 -7.01 -7.21 20.85
C THR A 117 -7.27 -8.63 20.33
N SER A 118 -7.46 -8.78 19.01
CA SER A 118 -7.73 -10.08 18.38
C SER A 118 -6.48 -10.74 17.79
N GLY A 119 -5.42 -9.95 17.60
CA GLY A 119 -4.23 -10.32 16.81
C GLY A 119 -4.50 -10.52 15.32
N ARG A 120 -5.69 -10.17 14.82
CA ARG A 120 -6.03 -10.36 13.41
C ARG A 120 -5.29 -9.33 12.56
N MET A 121 -4.53 -9.84 11.59
CA MET A 121 -3.83 -9.06 10.57
C MET A 121 -4.49 -9.33 9.22
N ARG A 122 -4.73 -8.26 8.46
CA ARG A 122 -5.26 -8.30 7.10
C ARG A 122 -4.32 -7.51 6.21
N TYR A 123 -4.02 -8.07 5.05
CA TYR A 123 -3.16 -7.46 4.04
C TYR A 123 -3.84 -7.59 2.68
N VAL A 124 -3.97 -6.46 2.01
CA VAL A 124 -4.52 -6.35 0.66
C VAL A 124 -3.51 -5.61 -0.19
N ASN A 125 -3.12 -6.21 -1.30
CA ASN A 125 -2.31 -5.55 -2.30
C ASN A 125 -2.93 -5.78 -3.68
N GLN A 126 -3.23 -4.67 -4.34
CA GLN A 126 -3.72 -4.61 -5.68
C GLN A 126 -2.71 -3.83 -6.54
N SER A 127 -1.72 -4.53 -7.06
CA SER A 127 -0.94 -4.09 -8.20
C SER A 127 -1.61 -4.58 -9.48
N LYS A 128 -1.78 -3.72 -10.49
CA LYS A 128 -2.18 -4.15 -11.84
C LYS A 128 -0.99 -4.48 -12.73
N TYR A 129 0.21 -4.43 -12.16
CA TYR A 129 1.41 -4.93 -12.79
C TYR A 129 1.18 -6.34 -13.36
N ARG A 130 1.48 -6.51 -14.65
CA ARG A 130 1.35 -7.77 -15.42
C ARG A 130 -0.02 -8.48 -15.40
N ARG A 131 -1.10 -7.78 -15.02
CA ARG A 131 -2.45 -8.35 -14.86
C ARG A 131 -2.56 -9.39 -13.73
N ASP A 132 -1.77 -9.21 -12.68
CA ASP A 132 -1.80 -10.12 -11.54
C ASP A 132 -3.09 -10.00 -10.71
N LYS A 133 -3.41 -11.09 -10.00
CA LYS A 133 -4.59 -11.20 -9.14
C LYS A 133 -4.36 -10.47 -7.83
N ILE A 134 -5.36 -9.74 -7.34
CA ILE A 134 -5.35 -9.06 -6.03
C ILE A 134 -4.91 -10.05 -4.95
N ILE A 135 -3.85 -9.69 -4.22
CA ILE A 135 -3.35 -10.46 -3.09
C ILE A 135 -4.16 -10.04 -1.87
N ARG A 136 -4.92 -10.98 -1.31
CA ARG A 136 -5.62 -10.81 -0.05
C ARG A 136 -5.16 -11.89 0.91
N LYS A 137 -4.66 -11.48 2.06
CA LYS A 137 -4.12 -12.37 3.08
C LYS A 137 -4.63 -11.96 4.43
N GLU A 138 -5.01 -12.97 5.21
CA GLU A 138 -5.43 -12.80 6.59
C GLU A 138 -4.66 -13.81 7.44
N ALA A 139 -4.13 -13.35 8.58
CA ALA A 139 -3.40 -14.18 9.52
C ALA A 139 -3.66 -13.68 10.96
N TYR A 140 -3.27 -14.50 11.93
CA TYR A 140 -3.22 -14.08 13.32
C TYR A 140 -1.77 -13.94 13.75
N LEU A 141 -1.42 -12.77 14.30
CA LEU A 141 -0.10 -12.48 14.81
C LEU A 141 0.07 -13.04 16.23
N SER A 142 1.31 -13.35 16.57
CA SER A 142 1.67 -13.72 17.94
C SER A 142 1.61 -12.49 18.87
N LYS A 143 1.44 -12.71 20.17
CA LYS A 143 1.45 -11.62 21.16
C LYS A 143 2.74 -10.80 21.11
N ALA A 144 3.89 -11.46 20.95
CA ALA A 144 5.18 -10.78 20.83
C ALA A 144 5.27 -9.90 19.57
N SER A 145 4.67 -10.33 18.46
CA SER A 145 4.60 -9.55 17.22
C SER A 145 3.72 -8.30 17.38
N ILE A 146 2.64 -8.40 18.15
CA ILE A 146 1.74 -7.27 18.44
C ILE A 146 2.45 -6.27 19.37
N GLN A 147 3.14 -6.76 20.40
CA GLN A 147 3.94 -5.92 21.30
C GLN A 147 5.05 -5.17 20.55
N ALA A 148 5.73 -5.83 19.61
CA ALA A 148 6.72 -5.17 18.77
C ALA A 148 6.11 -4.05 17.92
N LEU A 149 4.91 -4.26 17.35
CA LEU A 149 4.19 -3.20 16.61
C LEU A 149 3.76 -2.05 17.52
N GLN A 150 3.27 -2.33 18.73
CA GLN A 150 2.96 -1.32 19.73
C GLN A 150 4.21 -0.49 20.07
N GLN A 151 5.35 -1.15 20.26
CA GLN A 151 6.62 -0.51 20.56
C GLN A 151 7.09 0.40 19.41
N ILE A 152 7.06 -0.06 18.15
CA ILE A 152 7.40 0.75 16.97
C ILE A 152 6.56 2.04 16.93
N VAL A 153 5.25 1.92 17.17
CA VAL A 153 4.34 3.08 17.17
C VAL A 153 4.64 4.00 18.36
N ALA A 154 4.87 3.45 19.55
CA ALA A 154 5.17 4.23 20.74
C ALA A 154 6.52 4.97 20.64
N GLU A 155 7.57 4.34 20.09
CA GLU A 155 8.89 4.94 19.90
C GLU A 155 8.91 6.01 18.82
N SER A 156 7.94 5.98 17.90
CA SER A 156 7.85 6.97 16.84
C SER A 156 7.29 8.32 17.29
N ASP A 157 6.73 8.44 18.50
CA ASP A 157 6.07 9.67 19.00
C ASP A 157 4.98 10.26 18.08
N ILE A 158 4.52 9.48 17.08
CA ILE A 158 3.56 9.91 16.05
C ILE A 158 2.21 10.37 16.62
N VAL A 159 1.91 9.97 17.86
CA VAL A 159 0.64 10.28 18.54
C VAL A 159 0.56 11.75 18.95
N GLU A 160 1.69 12.44 19.08
CA GLU A 160 1.76 13.86 19.44
C GLU A 160 1.83 14.78 18.20
N GLU A 161 1.89 14.21 16.99
CA GLU A 161 1.99 14.92 15.72
C GLU A 161 0.62 15.37 15.16
N ASP A 162 0.61 16.38 14.27
CA ASP A 162 -0.60 16.99 13.70
C ASP A 162 -0.48 17.17 12.18
N ASP A 163 -1.49 16.74 11.41
CA ASP A 163 -1.45 16.78 9.94
C ASP A 163 -2.01 18.07 9.30
N LYS A 164 -2.34 19.09 10.09
CA LYS A 164 -2.90 20.37 9.59
C LYS A 164 -2.09 21.02 8.47
N LEU A 165 -0.77 20.90 8.53
CA LEU A 165 0.15 21.51 7.57
C LEU A 165 0.62 20.53 6.49
N TRP A 166 0.20 19.27 6.54
CA TRP A 166 0.67 18.24 5.64
C TRP A 166 0.08 18.40 4.23
N PRO A 167 0.82 17.98 3.19
CA PRO A 167 0.37 18.09 1.82
C PRO A 167 -0.87 17.21 1.60
N ARG A 168 -1.95 17.82 1.09
CA ARG A 168 -3.20 17.11 0.85
C ARG A 168 -3.10 16.07 -0.27
N PRO A 169 -3.90 14.99 -0.23
CA PRO A 169 -3.94 14.00 -1.31
C PRO A 169 -4.14 14.64 -2.69
N ASN A 170 -3.29 14.26 -3.63
CA ASN A 170 -3.26 14.79 -4.99
C ASN A 170 -3.32 13.65 -6.02
N ASN A 171 -3.16 13.98 -7.31
CA ASN A 171 -3.17 12.98 -8.38
C ASN A 171 -2.02 11.97 -8.31
N SER A 172 -0.92 12.30 -7.63
CA SER A 172 0.23 11.41 -7.46
C SER A 172 -0.06 10.26 -6.50
N GLY A 173 -1.02 10.44 -5.58
CA GLY A 173 -1.49 9.39 -4.70
C GLY A 173 -1.93 9.91 -3.34
N LYS A 174 -2.39 8.97 -2.52
CA LYS A 174 -2.91 9.18 -1.18
C LYS A 174 -2.31 8.18 -0.23
N GLN A 175 -1.96 8.65 0.96
CA GLN A 175 -1.60 7.81 2.09
C GLN A 175 -2.53 8.13 3.26
N GLU A 176 -2.93 7.10 3.98
CA GLU A 176 -3.69 7.22 5.23
C GLU A 176 -3.05 6.33 6.28
N LEU A 177 -2.91 6.85 7.48
CA LEU A 177 -2.50 6.10 8.66
C LEU A 177 -3.53 6.33 9.74
N GLU A 178 -4.00 5.26 10.35
CA GLU A 178 -4.92 5.31 11.47
C GLU A 178 -4.35 4.43 12.58
N VAL A 179 -4.21 5.00 13.76
CA VAL A 179 -3.61 4.33 14.91
C VAL A 179 -4.46 4.60 16.14
N VAL A 180 -4.71 3.53 16.90
CA VAL A 180 -5.25 3.61 18.26
C VAL A 180 -4.22 2.98 19.19
N LEU A 181 -3.76 3.77 20.16
CA LEU A 181 -2.82 3.35 21.20
C LEU A 181 -3.24 4.00 22.52
N ASP A 182 -3.41 3.23 23.59
CA ASP A 182 -3.68 3.71 24.95
C ASP A 182 -4.76 4.80 25.03
N ASN A 183 -5.92 4.51 24.42
CA ASN A 183 -7.09 5.40 24.35
C ASN A 183 -6.89 6.70 23.55
N LYS A 184 -5.72 6.90 22.93
CA LYS A 184 -5.48 7.95 21.93
C LYS A 184 -5.78 7.38 20.54
N HIS A 185 -6.51 8.15 19.73
CA HIS A 185 -6.82 7.82 18.34
C HIS A 185 -6.34 8.95 17.45
N ILE A 186 -5.50 8.58 16.49
CA ILE A 186 -4.97 9.49 15.47
C ILE A 186 -5.31 8.94 14.10
N SER A 187 -5.60 9.84 13.17
CA SER A 187 -5.88 9.51 11.78
C SER A 187 -5.32 10.60 10.91
N PHE A 188 -4.29 10.26 10.13
CA PHE A 188 -3.64 11.18 9.22
C PHE A 188 -4.01 10.89 7.77
N SER A 189 -4.13 11.96 6.98
CA SER A 189 -4.25 11.82 5.52
C SER A 189 -3.32 12.77 4.79
N THR A 190 -2.40 12.19 4.02
CA THR A 190 -1.38 12.95 3.29
C THR A 190 -1.27 12.48 1.84
N SER A 191 -0.61 13.29 1.03
CA SER A 191 -0.20 12.91 -0.32
C SER A 191 0.81 11.75 -0.30
N MET A 192 1.02 11.11 -1.45
CA MET A 192 2.02 10.06 -1.54
C MET A 192 3.43 10.62 -1.41
N ILE A 193 4.05 10.42 -0.24
CA ILE A 193 5.45 10.75 0.02
C ILE A 193 6.31 9.58 -0.46
N THR A 194 7.25 9.88 -1.37
CA THR A 194 8.12 8.87 -1.99
C THR A 194 9.56 8.98 -1.50
N SER A 195 10.02 10.19 -1.17
CA SER A 195 11.41 10.41 -0.77
C SER A 195 11.57 11.50 0.29
N MET A 196 12.64 11.42 1.07
CA MET A 196 12.99 12.43 2.08
C MET A 196 13.16 13.83 1.47
N ARG A 197 13.58 13.93 0.20
CA ARG A 197 13.76 15.21 -0.48
C ARG A 197 12.45 15.97 -0.65
N GLU A 198 11.33 15.27 -0.85
CA GLU A 198 10.01 15.91 -0.97
C GLU A 198 9.56 16.53 0.35
N ILE A 199 10.05 16.00 1.48
CA ILE A 199 9.69 16.45 2.83
C ILE A 199 10.49 17.68 3.25
N GLN A 200 11.74 17.82 2.77
CA GLN A 200 12.65 18.89 3.18
C GLN A 200 12.14 20.31 2.92
N ASP A 201 11.30 20.48 1.88
CA ASP A 201 10.76 21.78 1.50
C ASP A 201 9.37 22.05 2.10
N GLU A 202 8.81 21.09 2.86
CA GLU A 202 7.50 21.23 3.50
C GLU A 202 7.57 22.03 4.80
N LYS A 203 6.44 22.64 5.17
CA LYS A 203 6.36 23.50 6.36
C LYS A 203 6.56 22.74 7.67
N ASP A 204 6.11 21.50 7.68
CA ASP A 204 6.19 20.60 8.83
C ASP A 204 7.11 19.42 8.50
N PHE A 205 8.41 19.74 8.43
CA PHE A 205 9.45 18.76 8.11
C PHE A 205 9.57 17.68 9.18
N GLU A 206 9.49 18.05 10.46
CA GLU A 206 9.71 17.15 11.59
C GLU A 206 8.59 16.09 11.68
N GLY A 207 7.33 16.51 11.67
CA GLY A 207 6.19 15.57 11.73
C GLY A 207 6.14 14.64 10.51
N LEU A 208 6.40 15.17 9.31
CA LEU A 208 6.47 14.35 8.09
C LEU A 208 7.68 13.40 8.07
N GLN A 209 8.82 13.81 8.65
CA GLN A 209 9.99 12.95 8.80
C GLN A 209 9.67 11.77 9.74
N THR A 210 9.06 12.05 10.89
CA THR A 210 8.59 11.05 11.85
C THR A 210 7.62 10.07 11.18
N TYR A 211 6.61 10.60 10.48
CA TYR A 211 5.66 9.80 9.70
C TYR A 211 6.37 8.93 8.65
N TYR A 212 7.31 9.49 7.90
CA TYR A 212 8.04 8.78 6.85
C TYR A 212 8.86 7.60 7.38
N TYR A 213 9.51 7.75 8.54
CA TYR A 213 10.27 6.66 9.16
C TYR A 213 9.34 5.58 9.72
N LEU A 214 8.29 5.97 10.44
CA LEU A 214 7.30 5.03 10.97
C LEU A 214 6.69 4.17 9.85
N ILE A 215 6.25 4.79 8.75
CA ILE A 215 5.64 4.05 7.63
C ILE A 215 6.63 3.04 7.02
N GLN A 216 7.91 3.37 6.93
CA GLN A 216 8.92 2.43 6.44
C GLN A 216 9.08 1.22 7.36
N GLU A 217 9.13 1.44 8.68
CA GLU A 217 9.24 0.36 9.65
C GLU A 217 8.00 -0.55 9.63
N LEU A 218 6.79 0.03 9.64
CA LEU A 218 5.54 -0.72 9.56
C LEU A 218 5.45 -1.55 8.27
N ARG A 219 5.80 -0.95 7.12
CA ARG A 219 5.82 -1.69 5.84
C ARG A 219 6.86 -2.81 5.85
N SER A 220 8.05 -2.55 6.39
CA SER A 220 9.12 -3.55 6.48
C SER A 220 8.67 -4.74 7.34
N PHE A 221 8.07 -4.46 8.50
CA PHE A 221 7.49 -5.47 9.39
C PHE A 221 6.42 -6.31 8.66
N MET A 222 5.46 -5.65 8.02
CA MET A 222 4.37 -6.34 7.31
C MET A 222 4.87 -7.16 6.14
N ASN A 223 5.82 -6.65 5.36
CA ASN A 223 6.43 -7.37 4.25
C ASN A 223 7.19 -8.61 4.74
N ALA A 224 7.88 -8.52 5.87
CA ALA A 224 8.56 -9.67 6.47
C ALA A 224 7.56 -10.76 6.89
N VAL A 225 6.45 -10.39 7.55
CA VAL A 225 5.40 -11.33 7.96
C VAL A 225 4.77 -12.01 6.75
N ILE A 226 4.37 -11.24 5.74
CA ILE A 226 3.74 -11.79 4.53
C ILE A 226 4.70 -12.69 3.76
N SER A 227 5.96 -12.27 3.62
CA SER A 227 6.95 -13.03 2.88
C SER A 227 7.30 -14.35 3.56
N LEU A 228 7.52 -14.32 4.87
CA LEU A 228 7.88 -15.52 5.63
C LEU A 228 6.71 -16.50 5.75
N HIS A 229 5.51 -16.00 6.08
CA HIS A 229 4.37 -16.86 6.36
C HIS A 229 3.72 -17.42 5.09
N PHE A 230 3.54 -16.58 4.06
CA PHE A 230 2.86 -16.99 2.83
C PHE A 230 3.81 -17.40 1.71
N LYS A 231 5.14 -17.22 1.88
CA LYS A 231 6.16 -17.51 0.86
C LYS A 231 5.89 -16.77 -0.45
N ILE A 232 5.38 -15.55 -0.34
CA ILE A 232 5.06 -14.67 -1.47
C ILE A 232 5.99 -13.46 -1.39
N ILE A 233 6.43 -12.97 -2.54
CA ILE A 233 7.11 -11.68 -2.62
C ILE A 233 6.01 -10.62 -2.64
N PRO A 234 5.87 -9.77 -1.60
CA PRO A 234 4.96 -8.63 -1.67
C PRO A 234 5.56 -7.64 -2.68
N TYR A 235 4.97 -7.58 -3.87
CA TYR A 235 5.35 -6.63 -4.93
C TYR A 235 4.60 -5.31 -4.77
#